data_AF-A0A7S0RXB8-F1
#
_entry.id   AF-A0A7S0RXB8-F1
#
_cell.length_a   1.000
_cell.length_b   1.000
_cell.length_c   1.000
_cell.angle_alpha   90.00
_cell.angle_beta   90.00
_cell.angle_gamma   90.00
#
_symmetry.space_group_name_H-M   'P 1'
#
loop_
_entity.id
_entity.type
_entity.pdbx_description
1 polymer ?
#
loop_
_entity_poly.entity_id
_entity_poly.type
_entity_poly.pdbx_seq_one_letter_code
_entity_poly.pdbx_strand_id
1 'polypeptide(L)'
;MDALKAAAAKTASAVKHAAKDTYHSGAVQASKLQLSHDISNIDSKIRKRKRQFGEEVYDALCNEFTAEVNRLLEVTKKDIAAMHNDKTRKKQELENLKHDKDKDKAEK
;
A
#
# COMPACT_ATOMS: atom_id res chain seq x y z
N MET A 1 19.19 -31.12 39.51
CA MET A 1 19.86 -30.40 38.39
C MET A 1 18.95 -30.28 37.16
N ASP A 2 18.11 -31.28 36.86
CA ASP A 2 17.28 -31.29 35.64
C ASP A 2 16.11 -30.31 35.63
N ALA A 3 15.48 -30.07 36.79
CA ALA A 3 14.38 -29.09 36.92
C ALA A 3 14.83 -27.65 36.62
N LEU A 4 16.07 -27.29 36.97
CA LEU A 4 16.63 -25.97 36.72
C LEU A 4 16.94 -25.76 35.23
N LYS A 5 17.46 -26.79 34.55
CA LYS A 5 17.66 -26.79 33.09
C LYS A 5 16.32 -26.70 32.32
N ALA A 6 15.30 -27.43 32.78
CA ALA A 6 13.98 -27.38 32.17
C ALA A 6 13.29 -26.02 32.35
N ALA A 7 13.45 -25.38 33.52
CA ALA A 7 12.95 -24.02 33.75
C ALA A 7 13.67 -23.00 32.86
N ALA A 8 15.00 -23.06 32.77
CA ALA A 8 15.79 -22.18 31.89
C ALA A 8 15.44 -22.33 30.41
N ALA A 9 15.19 -23.56 29.94
CA ALA A 9 14.76 -23.82 28.56
C ALA A 9 13.37 -23.23 28.25
N LYS A 10 12.42 -23.32 29.20
CA LYS A 10 11.09 -22.71 29.06
C LYS A 10 11.16 -21.18 29.01
N THR A 11 11.96 -20.57 29.88
CA THR A 11 12.15 -19.11 29.89
C THR A 11 12.83 -18.62 28.61
N ALA A 12 13.87 -19.31 28.14
CA ALA A 12 14.54 -18.96 26.89
C ALA A 12 13.63 -19.08 25.66
N SER A 13 12.74 -20.09 25.64
CA SER A 13 11.72 -20.23 24.60
C SER A 13 10.73 -19.06 24.64
N ALA A 14 10.18 -18.74 25.82
CA ALA A 14 9.22 -17.64 26.00
C ALA A 14 9.81 -16.29 25.57
N VAL A 15 11.08 -16.02 25.90
CA VAL A 15 11.79 -14.80 25.48
C VAL A 15 11.98 -14.74 23.97
N LYS A 16 12.35 -15.86 23.32
CA LYS A 16 12.46 -15.93 21.85
C LYS A 16 11.11 -15.68 21.17
N HIS A 17 10.02 -16.23 21.70
CA HIS A 17 8.68 -16.00 21.18
C HIS A 17 8.24 -14.54 21.34
N ALA A 18 8.45 -13.93 22.51
CA ALA A 18 8.11 -12.53 22.75
C ALA A 18 8.90 -11.55 21.86
N ALA A 19 10.19 -11.84 21.62
CA ALA A 19 11.02 -11.05 20.70
C ALA A 19 10.56 -11.20 19.24
N LYS A 20 10.16 -12.41 18.83
CA LYS A 20 9.61 -12.66 17.48
C LYS A 20 8.29 -11.94 17.26
N ASP A 21 7.39 -11.98 18.25
CA ASP A 21 6.07 -11.34 18.18
C ASP A 21 6.17 -9.81 18.08
N THR A 22 7.08 -9.19 18.84
CA THR A 22 7.29 -7.73 18.80
C THR A 22 7.90 -7.26 17.48
N TYR A 23 8.91 -7.98 16.96
CA TYR A 23 9.49 -7.70 15.65
C TYR A 23 8.47 -7.85 14.53
N HIS A 24 7.67 -8.92 14.54
CA HIS A 24 6.62 -9.15 13.54
C HIS A 24 5.54 -8.05 13.59
N SER A 25 5.07 -7.68 14.79
CA SER A 25 4.06 -6.63 14.94
C SER A 25 4.55 -5.26 14.46
N GLY A 26 5.83 -4.93 14.71
CA GLY A 26 6.47 -3.70 14.27
C GLY A 26 6.65 -3.65 12.74
N ALA A 27 7.12 -4.74 12.14
CA ALA A 27 7.23 -4.85 10.68
C ALA A 27 5.87 -4.68 9.98
N VAL A 28 4.81 -5.32 10.51
CA VAL A 28 3.46 -5.16 9.95
C VAL A 28 2.93 -3.73 10.08
N GLN A 29 3.23 -3.02 11.18
CA GLN A 29 2.85 -1.61 11.34
C GLN A 29 3.58 -0.70 10.35
N ALA A 30 4.89 -0.90 10.16
CA ALA A 30 5.68 -0.16 9.19
C ALA A 30 5.14 -0.34 7.76
N SER A 31 4.83 -1.58 7.36
CA SER A 31 4.24 -1.88 6.04
C SER A 31 2.87 -1.22 5.85
N LYS A 32 2.01 -1.21 6.88
CA LYS A 32 0.70 -0.52 6.81
C LYS A 32 0.85 0.98 6.62
N LEU A 33 1.80 1.60 7.33
CA LEU A 33 2.06 3.03 7.20
C LEU A 33 2.57 3.36 5.79
N GLN A 34 3.52 2.56 5.28
CA GLN A 34 4.05 2.74 3.93
C GLN A 34 2.97 2.60 2.87
N LEU A 35 2.14 1.56 2.93
CA LEU A 35 1.03 1.35 1.98
C LEU A 35 -0.01 2.47 2.05
N SER A 36 -0.32 2.99 3.24
CA SER A 36 -1.23 4.12 3.40
C SER A 36 -0.68 5.40 2.76
N HIS A 37 0.62 5.67 2.97
CA HIS A 37 1.30 6.79 2.34
C HIS A 37 1.33 6.65 0.81
N ASP A 38 1.63 5.46 0.31
CA ASP A 38 1.63 5.16 -1.12
C ASP A 38 0.26 5.38 -1.77
N ILE A 39 -0.83 4.94 -1.12
CA ILE A 39 -2.21 5.17 -1.58
C ILE A 39 -2.50 6.67 -1.67
N SER A 40 -2.12 7.44 -0.65
CA SER A 40 -2.28 8.90 -0.64
C SER A 40 -1.50 9.58 -1.77
N ASN A 41 -0.27 9.11 -2.02
CA ASN A 41 0.56 9.60 -3.13
C ASN A 41 -0.06 9.29 -4.49
N ILE A 42 -0.65 8.10 -4.68
CA ILE A 42 -1.37 7.77 -5.92
C ILE A 42 -2.57 8.71 -6.10
N ASP A 43 -3.33 9.02 -5.05
CA ASP A 43 -4.44 9.97 -5.12
C ASP A 43 -3.97 11.37 -5.51
N SER A 44 -2.83 11.82 -4.98
CA SER A 44 -2.20 13.08 -5.37
C SER A 44 -1.79 13.08 -6.86
N LYS A 45 -1.18 11.99 -7.33
CA LYS A 45 -0.79 11.82 -8.75
C LYS A 45 -2.00 11.85 -9.69
N ILE A 46 -3.10 11.18 -9.34
CA ILE A 46 -4.34 11.19 -10.13
C ILE A 46 -4.89 12.62 -10.24
N ARG A 47 -4.97 13.36 -9.12
CA ARG A 47 -5.43 14.76 -9.14
C ARG A 47 -4.53 15.63 -10.00
N LYS A 48 -3.20 15.50 -9.87
CA LYS A 48 -2.23 16.24 -10.68
C LYS A 48 -2.39 15.94 -12.17
N ARG A 49 -2.51 14.66 -12.56
CA ARG A 49 -2.67 14.27 -13.97
C ARG A 49 -3.96 14.80 -14.57
N LYS A 50 -5.08 14.78 -13.83
CA LYS A 50 -6.36 15.37 -14.27
C LYS A 50 -6.25 16.88 -14.50
N ARG A 51 -5.53 17.59 -13.64
CA ARG A 51 -5.27 19.03 -13.82
C ARG A 51 -4.42 19.28 -15.07
N GLN A 52 -3.31 18.56 -15.22
CA GLN A 52 -2.45 18.67 -16.40
C GLN A 52 -3.20 18.36 -17.69
N PHE A 53 -4.08 17.36 -17.68
CA PHE A 53 -4.94 17.07 -18.83
C PHE A 53 -5.85 18.24 -19.18
N GLY A 54 -6.44 18.91 -18.19
CA GLY A 54 -7.25 20.10 -18.43
C GLY A 54 -6.46 21.23 -19.08
N GLU A 55 -5.21 21.45 -18.63
CA GLU A 55 -4.28 22.42 -19.21
C GLU A 55 -3.92 22.03 -20.66
N GLU A 56 -3.50 20.79 -20.91
CA GLU A 56 -3.14 20.26 -22.24
C GLU A 56 -4.32 20.32 -23.23
N VAL A 57 -5.54 20.00 -22.78
CA VAL A 57 -6.74 20.08 -23.63
C VAL A 57 -7.12 21.52 -23.93
N TYR A 58 -7.04 22.42 -22.95
CA TYR A 58 -7.33 23.83 -23.19
C TYR A 58 -6.38 24.41 -24.24
N ASP A 59 -5.08 24.14 -24.12
CA ASP A 59 -4.08 24.56 -25.10
C ASP A 59 -4.35 23.96 -26.49
N ALA A 60 -4.69 22.66 -26.57
CA ALA A 60 -5.02 22.02 -27.83
C ALA A 60 -6.28 22.61 -28.49
N LEU A 61 -7.29 22.98 -27.69
CA LEU A 61 -8.52 23.63 -28.17
C LEU A 61 -8.24 25.05 -28.68
N CYS A 62 -7.41 25.83 -27.98
CA CYS A 62 -7.01 27.17 -28.44
C CYS A 62 -6.26 27.13 -29.78
N ASN A 63 -5.58 26.03 -30.08
CA ASN A 63 -4.90 25.79 -31.35
C ASN A 63 -5.77 25.04 -32.37
N GLU A 64 -7.06 24.82 -32.08
CA GLU A 64 -8.02 24.10 -32.94
C GLU A 64 -7.61 22.65 -33.30
N PHE A 65 -6.78 22.01 -32.47
CA PHE A 65 -6.26 20.66 -32.71
C PHE A 65 -7.18 19.56 -32.15
N THR A 66 -8.33 19.38 -32.79
CA THR A 66 -9.33 18.37 -32.38
C THR A 66 -8.79 16.93 -32.31
N ALA A 67 -7.88 16.56 -33.22
CA ALA A 67 -7.23 15.24 -33.18
C ALA A 67 -6.35 15.06 -31.94
N GLU A 68 -5.65 16.11 -31.50
CA GLU A 68 -4.79 16.06 -30.32
C GLU A 68 -5.62 15.98 -29.03
N VAL A 69 -6.76 16.67 -28.95
CA VAL A 69 -7.69 16.54 -27.81
C VAL A 69 -8.14 15.09 -27.62
N ASN A 70 -8.50 14.39 -28.70
CA ASN A 70 -8.88 12.98 -28.65
C ASN A 70 -7.70 12.09 -28.22
N ARG A 71 -6.49 12.37 -28.72
CA ARG A 71 -5.27 11.65 -28.32
C ARG A 71 -4.98 11.83 -26.83
N LEU A 72 -5.01 13.06 -26.33
CA LEU A 72 -4.79 13.41 -24.93
C LEU A 72 -5.82 12.73 -24.03
N LEU A 73 -7.08 12.67 -24.45
CA LEU A 73 -8.14 12.01 -23.70
C LEU A 73 -7.84 10.51 -23.53
N GLU A 74 -7.50 9.81 -24.61
CA GLU A 74 -7.24 8.36 -24.57
C GLU A 74 -5.98 8.02 -23.78
N VAL A 75 -4.91 8.80 -23.92
CA VAL A 75 -3.69 8.61 -23.12
C VAL A 75 -3.98 8.84 -21.64
N THR A 76 -4.63 9.95 -21.30
CA THR A 76 -4.94 10.30 -19.90
C THR A 76 -5.86 9.28 -19.24
N LYS A 77 -6.87 8.77 -19.97
CA LYS A 77 -7.74 7.69 -19.48
C LYS A 77 -6.94 6.45 -19.10
N LYS A 78 -6.02 6.01 -19.97
CA LYS A 78 -5.18 4.83 -19.71
C LYS A 78 -4.27 5.04 -18.51
N ASP A 79 -3.63 6.20 -18.39
CA ASP A 79 -2.76 6.54 -17.27
C ASP A 79 -3.53 6.53 -15.93
N ILE A 80 -4.70 7.18 -15.89
CA ILE A 80 -5.55 7.22 -14.71
C ILE A 80 -6.07 5.83 -14.35
N ALA A 81 -6.44 5.01 -15.32
CA ALA A 81 -6.86 3.63 -15.08
C ALA A 81 -5.73 2.78 -14.48
N ALA A 82 -4.50 2.90 -14.98
CA ALA A 82 -3.34 2.22 -14.41
C ALA A 82 -3.09 2.64 -12.96
N MET A 83 -3.18 3.93 -12.64
CA MET A 83 -3.05 4.44 -11.27
C MET A 83 -4.17 3.93 -10.35
N HIS A 84 -5.41 3.83 -10.84
CA HIS A 84 -6.52 3.23 -10.08
C HIS A 84 -6.29 1.75 -9.79
N ASN A 85 -5.75 0.99 -10.75
CA ASN A 85 -5.43 -0.42 -10.55
C ASN A 85 -4.34 -0.60 -9.49
N ASP A 86 -3.26 0.20 -9.53
CA ASP A 86 -2.22 0.14 -8.49
C ASP A 86 -2.77 0.54 -7.10
N LYS A 87 -3.63 1.56 -7.04
CA LYS A 87 -4.34 1.92 -5.80
C LYS A 87 -5.15 0.76 -5.23
N THR A 88 -5.92 0.08 -6.08
CA THR A 88 -6.75 -1.07 -5.67
C THR A 88 -5.90 -2.21 -5.16
N ARG A 89 -4.80 -2.53 -5.88
CA ARG A 89 -3.84 -3.56 -5.44
C ARG A 89 -3.25 -3.25 -4.06
N LYS A 90 -2.81 -2.01 -3.82
CA LYS A 90 -2.24 -1.59 -2.53
C LYS A 90 -3.29 -1.58 -1.40
N LYS A 91 -4.55 -1.25 -1.72
CA LYS A 91 -5.65 -1.37 -0.75
C LYS A 91 -5.90 -2.83 -0.35
N GLN A 92 -5.90 -3.75 -1.31
CA GLN A 92 -6.03 -5.18 -1.03
C GLN A 92 -4.86 -5.69 -0.17
N GLU A 93 -3.63 -5.28 -0.49
CA GLU A 93 -2.44 -5.60 0.32
C GLU A 93 -2.58 -5.10 1.77
N LEU A 94 -3.09 -3.88 1.95
CA LEU A 94 -3.34 -3.31 3.27
C LEU A 94 -4.43 -4.05 4.05
N GLU A 95 -5.50 -4.50 3.40
CA GLU A 95 -6.53 -5.33 4.02
C GLU A 95 -6.00 -6.72 4.40
N ASN A 96 -5.19 -7.36 3.55
CA ASN A 96 -4.56 -8.64 3.87
C ASN A 96 -3.69 -8.55 5.13
N LEU A 97 -2.91 -7.47 5.27
CA LEU A 97 -2.10 -7.20 6.47
C LEU A 97 -2.94 -6.88 7.72
N LYS A 98 -4.23 -6.53 7.59
CA LYS A 98 -5.15 -6.44 8.75
C LYS A 98 -5.55 -7.83 9.21
N HIS A 99 -5.91 -8.72 8.29
CA HIS A 99 -6.38 -10.06 8.61
C HIS A 99 -5.28 -11.02 9.11
N ASP A 100 -4.03 -10.84 8.69
CA ASP A 100 -2.91 -11.65 9.23
C ASP A 100 -2.71 -11.44 10.74
N LYS A 101 -2.98 -10.23 11.26
CA LYS A 101 -2.93 -9.99 12.73
C LYS A 101 -4.05 -10.67 13.50
N ASP A 102 -5.17 -10.98 12.85
CA ASP A 102 -6.33 -11.60 13.49
C ASP A 102 -6.17 -13.13 13.53
N LYS A 103 -5.52 -13.72 12.53
CA LYS A 103 -5.19 -15.17 12.52
C LYS A 103 -4.14 -15.54 13.57
N ASP A 104 -3.08 -14.74 13.70
CA ASP A 104 -2.03 -14.96 14.72
C ASP A 104 -2.54 -14.86 16.18
N LYS A 105 -3.71 -14.24 16.39
CA LYS A 105 -4.39 -14.19 17.69
C LYS A 105 -5.41 -15.30 17.91
N ALA A 106 -5.91 -15.93 16.85
CA ALA A 106 -6.91 -16.99 16.93
C ALA A 106 -6.29 -18.38 17.11
N GLU A 107 -5.00 -18.55 16.78
CA GLU A 107 -4.25 -19.82 16.89
C GLU A 107 -3.37 -19.93 18.16
N LYS A 108 -3.45 -18.98 19.10
CA LYS A 108 -2.78 -19.04 20.43
C LYS A 108 -3.81 -19.30 21.53
#